data_AF-X1GYJ3-F1
#
_entry.id   AF-X1GYJ3-F1
#
_cell.length_a   1.000
_cell.length_b   1.000
_cell.length_c   1.000
_cell.angle_alpha   90.00
_cell.angle_beta   90.00
_cell.angle_gamma   90.00
#
_symmetry.space_group_name_H-M   'P 1'
#
loop_
_entity.id
_entity.type
_entity.pdbx_description
1 polymer ?
#
loop_
_entity_poly.entity_id
_entity_poly.type
_entity_poly.pdbx_seq_one_letter_code
_entity_poly.pdbx_strand_id
1 'polypeptide(L)'
;VTGGPDPDCQGKYAYAGEHANKPYYSRDDNEWFIWWDVECFCWTISEELGVKTPHVWTKPDPVIGHYCPWPPAVGSPVVAAH
;
A
#
# COMPACT_ATOMS: atom_id res chain seq x y z
N VAL A 1 5.45 -19.66 9.81
CA VAL A 1 5.19 -19.32 8.39
C VAL A 1 4.80 -17.85 8.36
N THR A 2 5.72 -16.96 8.00
CA THR A 2 5.34 -15.62 7.54
C THR A 2 4.80 -15.83 6.13
N GLY A 3 3.49 -16.07 6.02
CA GLY A 3 2.84 -16.17 4.72
C GLY A 3 3.00 -14.87 3.94
N GLY A 4 2.83 -14.94 2.62
CA GLY A 4 2.67 -13.74 1.81
C GLY A 4 1.47 -12.90 2.30
N PRO A 5 1.35 -11.66 1.83
CA PRO A 5 0.16 -10.86 2.12
C PRO A 5 -1.09 -11.61 1.64
N ASP A 6 -2.12 -11.60 2.48
CA ASP A 6 -3.45 -12.15 2.17
C ASP A 6 -4.49 -11.09 2.53
N PRO A 7 -5.26 -10.57 1.55
CA PRO A 7 -5.15 -10.85 0.11
C PRO A 7 -3.81 -10.40 -0.49
N ASP A 8 -3.47 -10.94 -1.66
CA ASP A 8 -2.20 -10.60 -2.31
C ASP A 8 -2.24 -9.20 -2.91
N CYS A 9 -1.60 -8.26 -2.21
CA CYS A 9 -1.39 -6.89 -2.66
C CYS A 9 0.00 -6.66 -3.28
N GLN A 10 0.81 -7.71 -3.50
CA GLN A 10 2.09 -7.55 -4.19
C GLN A 10 1.88 -7.42 -5.70
N GLY A 11 2.89 -6.87 -6.37
CA GLY A 11 2.88 -6.65 -7.81
C GLY A 11 3.74 -5.45 -8.18
N LYS A 12 3.64 -5.02 -9.44
CA LYS A 12 4.34 -3.83 -9.92
C LYS A 12 3.45 -2.62 -9.70
N TYR A 13 3.95 -1.65 -8.97
CA TYR A 13 3.27 -0.38 -8.74
C TYR A 13 3.94 0.71 -9.58
N ALA A 14 3.14 1.41 -10.38
CA ALA A 14 3.58 2.52 -11.21
C ALA A 14 2.97 3.83 -10.74
N TYR A 15 3.68 4.95 -10.97
CA TYR A 15 3.13 6.28 -10.68
C TYR A 15 1.81 6.47 -11.44
N ALA A 16 0.76 6.84 -10.72
CA ALA A 16 -0.58 6.99 -11.27
C ALA A 16 -1.14 8.42 -11.11
N GLY A 17 -0.53 9.25 -10.25
CA GLY A 17 -0.88 10.65 -10.09
C GLY A 17 -0.48 11.19 -8.72
N GLU A 18 -1.14 12.26 -8.29
CA GLU A 18 -0.96 12.85 -6.95
C GLU A 18 -2.25 12.77 -6.14
N HIS A 19 -2.10 12.41 -4.87
CA HIS A 19 -3.16 12.39 -3.87
C HIS A 19 -2.61 13.05 -2.59
N ALA A 20 -3.34 14.01 -2.04
CA ALA A 20 -2.94 14.74 -0.84
C ALA A 20 -1.51 15.33 -0.89
N ASN A 21 -1.14 15.92 -2.05
CA ASN A 21 0.18 16.53 -2.34
C ASN A 21 1.37 15.56 -2.32
N LYS A 22 1.13 14.24 -2.42
CA LYS A 22 2.17 13.23 -2.59
C LYS A 22 1.82 12.31 -3.77
N PRO A 23 2.81 11.67 -4.40
CA PRO A 23 2.54 10.70 -5.45
C PRO A 23 1.71 9.55 -4.89
N TYR A 24 0.79 9.03 -5.69
CA TYR A 24 0.21 7.71 -5.47
C TYR A 24 0.58 6.80 -6.63
N TYR A 25 0.57 5.50 -6.34
CA TYR A 25 0.95 4.45 -7.27
C TYR A 25 -0.19 3.46 -7.38
N SER A 26 -0.48 2.98 -8.58
CA SER A 26 -1.43 1.88 -8.79
C SER A 26 -0.70 0.63 -9.25
N ARG A 27 -1.22 -0.52 -8.84
CA ARG A 27 -0.80 -1.81 -9.39
C ARG A 27 -1.22 -1.91 -10.86
N ASP A 28 -0.54 -2.74 -11.63
CA ASP A 28 -0.76 -2.92 -13.07
C ASP A 28 -2.18 -3.37 -13.45
N ASP A 29 -2.90 -4.04 -12.54
CA ASP A 29 -4.30 -4.41 -12.67
C ASP A 29 -5.29 -3.35 -12.14
N ASN A 30 -4.79 -2.25 -11.56
CA ASN A 30 -5.56 -1.21 -10.86
C ASN A 30 -6.40 -1.71 -9.68
N GLU A 31 -6.11 -2.87 -9.11
CA GLU A 31 -6.83 -3.40 -7.95
C GLU A 31 -6.27 -2.89 -6.61
N TRP A 32 -5.04 -2.36 -6.61
CA TRP A 32 -4.37 -1.89 -5.40
C TRP A 32 -3.65 -0.57 -5.61
N PHE A 33 -3.60 0.22 -4.54
CA PHE A 33 -3.02 1.55 -4.54
C PHE A 33 -2.05 1.72 -3.38
N ILE A 34 -0.92 2.39 -3.63
CA ILE A 34 -0.03 2.93 -2.59
C ILE A 34 -0.23 4.44 -2.56
N TRP A 35 -0.62 4.98 -1.42
CA TRP A 35 -0.89 6.42 -1.26
C TRP A 35 -0.45 6.92 0.10
N TRP A 36 -0.21 8.22 0.19
CA TRP A 36 0.12 8.86 1.46
C TRP A 36 -1.14 9.24 2.22
N ASP A 37 -1.26 8.69 3.41
CA ASP A 37 -2.29 9.02 4.38
C ASP A 37 -1.83 10.17 5.28
N VAL A 38 -2.42 11.34 5.06
CA VAL A 38 -2.09 12.56 5.82
C VAL A 38 -2.56 12.52 7.27
N GLU A 39 -3.56 11.71 7.61
CA GLU A 39 -4.09 11.62 8.98
C GLU A 39 -3.15 10.82 9.88
N CYS A 40 -2.60 9.73 9.35
CA CYS A 40 -1.69 8.85 10.08
C CYS A 40 -0.21 9.10 9.76
N PHE A 41 0.10 10.02 8.85
CA PHE A 41 1.46 10.33 8.39
C PHE A 41 2.25 9.10 7.95
N CYS A 42 1.61 8.25 7.13
CA CYS A 42 2.19 7.01 6.64
C CYS A 42 1.80 6.73 5.19
N TRP A 43 2.55 5.85 4.54
CA TRP A 43 2.15 5.21 3.30
C TRP A 43 1.19 4.08 3.59
N THR A 44 0.19 3.95 2.73
CA THR A 44 -0.90 3.00 2.87
C THR A 44 -1.09 2.21 1.57
N ILE A 45 -1.22 0.89 1.71
CA ILE A 45 -1.65 -0.02 0.64
C ILE A 45 -3.12 -0.37 0.88
N SER A 46 -3.98 -0.15 -0.10
CA SER A 46 -5.41 -0.49 -0.03
C SER A 46 -5.99 -0.75 -1.42
N GLU A 47 -7.16 -1.40 -1.45
CA GLU A 47 -7.90 -1.72 -2.68
C GLU A 47 -8.44 -0.46 -3.38
N GLU A 48 -8.66 0.62 -2.63
CA GLU A 48 -9.16 1.90 -3.15
C GLU A 48 -8.29 3.06 -2.66
N LEU A 49 -8.02 4.03 -3.54
CA LEU A 49 -7.26 5.24 -3.23
C LEU A 49 -7.96 6.08 -2.14
N GLY A 50 -7.29 6.28 -1.01
CA GLY A 50 -7.81 7.10 0.10
C GLY A 50 -8.73 6.37 1.08
N VAL A 51 -8.96 5.06 0.88
CA VAL A 51 -9.89 4.26 1.71
C VAL A 51 -9.11 3.19 2.47
N LYS A 52 -9.29 3.12 3.78
CA LYS A 52 -8.58 2.21 4.70
C LYS A 52 -9.38 0.94 5.04
N THR A 53 -10.09 0.39 4.07
CA THR A 53 -10.93 -0.80 4.28
C THR A 53 -11.09 -1.60 2.99
N PRO A 54 -11.32 -2.92 3.06
CA PRO A 54 -11.20 -3.76 4.25
C PRO A 54 -9.73 -4.11 4.57
N HIS A 55 -8.88 -4.31 3.56
CA HIS A 55 -7.49 -4.73 3.74
C HIS A 55 -6.54 -3.56 3.64
N VAL A 56 -5.68 -3.42 4.65
CA VAL A 56 -4.76 -2.28 4.75
C VAL A 56 -3.39 -2.73 5.21
N TRP A 57 -2.36 -2.20 4.57
CA TRP A 57 -1.00 -2.24 5.10
C TRP A 57 -0.46 -0.82 5.19
N THR A 58 0.25 -0.51 6.27
CA THR A 58 0.82 0.84 6.45
C THR A 58 2.31 0.80 6.76
N LYS A 59 2.99 1.88 6.42
CA LYS A 59 4.41 2.07 6.71
C LYS A 59 4.75 3.55 6.83
N PRO A 60 5.57 3.99 7.80
CA PRO A 60 6.14 5.33 7.78
C PRO A 60 7.02 5.59 6.54
N ASP A 61 7.23 6.86 6.22
CA ASP A 61 8.20 7.28 5.19
C ASP A 61 9.55 6.55 5.35
N PRO A 62 10.23 6.13 4.26
CA PRO A 62 9.90 6.33 2.84
C PRO A 62 8.88 5.31 2.26
N VAL A 63 8.39 5.49 1.02
CA VAL A 63 7.41 4.58 0.38
C VAL A 63 7.92 3.13 0.19
N ILE A 64 9.24 2.95 0.03
CA ILE A 64 9.88 1.64 -0.17
C ILE A 64 10.07 0.92 1.18
N GLY A 65 9.90 -0.41 1.19
CA GLY A 65 10.20 -1.31 2.29
C GLY A 65 9.00 -2.19 2.70
N HIS A 66 9.08 -2.76 3.90
CA HIS A 66 8.05 -3.66 4.45
C HIS A 66 6.89 -2.86 5.04
N TYR A 67 5.66 -3.24 4.68
CA TYR A 67 4.46 -2.66 5.30
C TYR A 67 3.87 -3.62 6.34
N CYS A 68 3.31 -3.02 7.39
CA CYS A 68 2.66 -3.76 8.47
C CYS A 68 1.18 -3.93 8.17
N PRO A 69 0.62 -5.15 8.29
CA PRO A 69 -0.80 -5.40 8.07
C PRO A 69 -1.66 -4.82 9.20
N TRP A 70 -2.87 -4.40 8.84
CA TRP A 70 -3.97 -4.14 9.76
C TRP A 70 -5.07 -5.19 9.54
N PRO A 71 -5.55 -5.89 10.58
CA PRO A 71 -6.62 -6.87 10.43
C PRO A 71 -7.84 -6.29 9.68
N PRO A 72 -8.45 -7.03 8.75
CA PRO A 72 -8.26 -8.46 8.45
C PRO A 72 -7.05 -8.83 7.58
N ALA A 73 -6.31 -7.87 7.04
CA ALA A 73 -5.12 -8.18 6.27
C ALA A 73 -4.07 -8.90 7.13
N VAL A 74 -3.33 -9.81 6.50
CA VAL A 74 -2.20 -10.52 7.11
C VAL A 74 -0.99 -10.49 6.19
N GLY A 75 0.18 -10.89 6.69
CA GLY A 75 1.44 -10.87 5.94
C GLY A 75 2.03 -9.46 5.79
N SER A 76 3.29 -9.39 5.36
CA SER A 76 4.04 -8.12 5.23
C SER A 76 4.56 -7.94 3.81
N PRO A 77 3.84 -7.21 2.93
CA PRO A 77 4.29 -6.94 1.57
C PRO A 77 5.54 -6.07 1.59
N VAL A 78 6.33 -6.20 0.54
CA VAL A 78 7.56 -5.41 0.33
C VAL A 78 7.42 -4.59 -0.94
N VAL A 79 7.52 -3.27 -0.80
CA VAL A 79 7.63 -2.36 -1.94
C VAL A 79 9.12 -2.15 -2.21
N ALA A 80 9.58 -2.45 -3.43
CA ALA A 80 10.95 -2.24 -3.86
C ALA A 80 11.04 -1.07 -4.85
N ALA A 81 12.22 -0.45 -4.97
CA ALA A 81 12.49 0.45 -6.08
C ALA A 81 12.47 -0.34 -7.39
N HIS A 82 11.76 0.17 -8.40
CA HIS A 82 11.81 -0.33 -9.77
C HIS A 82 12.90 0.37 -10.58
#